data_AF-A0A1R3KFK3-F1
#
_entry.id   AF-A0A1R3KFK3-F1
#
_cell.length_a   1.000
_cell.length_b   1.000
_cell.length_c   1.000
_cell.angle_alpha   90.00
_cell.angle_beta   90.00
_cell.angle_gamma   90.00
#
_symmetry.space_group_name_H-M   'P 1'
#
loop_
_entity.id
_entity.type
_entity.pdbx_description
1 polymer ?
#
loop_
_entity_poly.entity_id
_entity_poly.type
_entity_poly.pdbx_seq_one_letter_code
_entity_poly.pdbx_strand_id
1 'polypeptide(L)'
;MGETRDNDADEEDEEKASDSVTEKVDGKAAENSLSQSSSNPKCTATTITPTIAPSHDFLSRYALDEPRKGANILVEALHEQGGVFAAEGYARSPGLPGVYIATSGLGATNLVSGLADDLLDSIPIVAITGQVPRRMIGTDAFQETPIIEVTRSITKHNYLVLEVDDIPRIVSEAFFLATSGRPDPVLIDIPKDIQQQLAVPNWNQPIRLSGYMSRLPKAPDEAHLEQIVRLVSESKKPVLYVGGGCLNSSEELRRFVELSGIPVASTLMGLGAFPTSDELSLQMLGMHGTVYANYAVDKSDLLLAFGVRFDDRVTGKLEAFASKAKIVHIDIDSAQIGKNKQPHLSICSDVKLALKGINRILESKGAKLNPMNKIPYWRPYR
;
A
#
# COMPACT_ATOMS: atom_id res chain seq x y z
N MET A 1 -22.69 72.85 -19.92
CA MET A 1 -22.90 72.58 -18.49
C MET A 1 -22.33 71.17 -18.28
N GLY A 2 -21.02 70.98 -18.14
CA GLY A 2 -20.09 71.48 -17.10
C GLY A 2 -20.29 70.64 -15.84
N GLU A 3 -19.33 69.97 -15.19
CA GLU A 3 -17.87 69.81 -15.29
C GLU A 3 -17.57 68.52 -14.48
N THR A 4 -16.85 67.53 -15.02
CA THR A 4 -15.50 67.08 -14.61
C THR A 4 -15.08 67.33 -13.16
N ARG A 5 -14.61 66.28 -12.46
CA ARG A 5 -13.22 66.20 -11.95
C ARG A 5 -12.87 64.81 -11.40
N ASP A 6 -11.76 64.30 -11.93
CA ASP A 6 -10.92 63.22 -11.45
C ASP A 6 -10.33 63.50 -10.05
N ASN A 7 -9.85 62.46 -9.37
CA ASN A 7 -8.43 62.35 -9.05
C ASN A 7 -8.09 60.97 -8.45
N ASP A 8 -7.12 60.33 -9.12
CA ASP A 8 -6.30 59.22 -8.66
C ASP A 8 -5.32 59.65 -7.55
N ALA A 9 -4.74 58.61 -6.92
CA ALA A 9 -3.48 58.54 -6.18
C ALA A 9 -3.50 58.95 -4.68
N ASP A 10 -3.14 58.02 -3.80
CA ASP A 10 -1.75 57.91 -3.31
C ASP A 10 -1.55 56.65 -2.44
N GLU A 11 -0.46 55.95 -2.76
CA GLU A 11 0.20 54.88 -2.01
C GLU A 11 1.12 55.50 -0.93
N GLU A 12 1.40 54.70 0.11
CA GLU A 12 2.49 54.81 1.10
C GLU A 12 2.31 55.63 2.40
N ASP A 13 2.92 55.05 3.44
CA ASP A 13 3.28 55.54 4.78
C ASP A 13 2.22 55.58 5.90
N GLU A 14 2.35 54.66 6.88
CA GLU A 14 2.99 54.97 8.16
C GLU A 14 3.04 53.75 9.11
N GLU A 15 4.26 53.24 9.28
CA GLU A 15 4.71 52.43 10.41
C GLU A 15 4.99 53.35 11.61
N LYS A 16 4.65 52.88 12.82
CA LYS A 16 5.02 53.38 14.18
C LYS A 16 4.03 54.32 14.90
N ALA A 17 3.36 53.76 15.90
CA ALA A 17 3.37 54.34 17.25
C ALA A 17 3.12 53.26 18.30
N SER A 18 4.14 53.01 19.10
CA SER A 18 4.18 52.18 20.31
C SER A 18 3.76 52.96 21.55
N ASP A 19 3.48 52.20 22.62
CA ASP A 19 3.42 52.58 24.05
C ASP A 19 2.13 53.33 24.50
N SER A 20 1.47 53.04 25.63
CA SER A 20 1.79 52.26 26.82
C SER A 20 0.54 52.16 27.69
N VAL A 21 0.24 51.01 28.33
CA VAL A 21 -0.35 50.97 29.70
C VAL A 21 0.15 49.70 30.41
N THR A 22 0.91 49.91 31.47
CA THR A 22 1.38 48.93 32.46
C THR A 22 0.41 48.85 33.64
N GLU A 23 0.10 47.64 34.12
CA GLU A 23 -0.37 47.41 35.49
C GLU A 23 0.48 46.33 36.18
N LYS A 24 0.87 46.64 37.43
CA LYS A 24 1.76 45.89 38.32
C LYS A 24 1.03 44.73 39.01
N VAL A 25 1.71 43.60 39.22
CA VAL A 25 1.50 42.74 40.40
C VAL A 25 2.85 42.20 40.89
N ASP A 26 3.05 42.34 42.19
CA ASP A 26 4.28 42.16 42.97
C ASP A 26 4.82 40.72 43.02
N GLY A 27 6.15 40.64 43.16
CA GLY A 27 6.93 39.40 43.21
C GLY A 27 6.97 38.70 44.56
N LYS A 28 7.32 37.41 44.49
CA LYS A 28 8.14 36.70 45.47
C LYS A 28 8.96 35.65 44.76
N ALA A 29 10.27 35.87 44.75
CA ALA A 29 11.28 34.95 44.25
C ALA A 29 11.46 33.77 45.24
N ALA A 30 11.66 32.57 44.69
CA ALA A 30 12.35 31.50 45.38
C ALA A 30 13.27 30.81 44.37
N GLU A 31 14.57 31.04 44.56
CA GLU A 31 15.66 30.30 43.93
C GLU A 31 15.46 28.79 44.17
N ASN A 32 15.70 27.97 43.16
CA ASN A 32 16.00 26.57 43.41
C ASN A 32 17.19 26.13 42.57
N SER A 33 18.21 25.74 43.32
CA SER A 33 19.54 25.33 42.92
C SER A 33 19.53 24.00 42.17
N LEU A 34 20.29 23.93 41.09
CA LEU A 34 20.64 22.68 40.42
C LEU A 34 21.62 21.91 41.31
N SER A 35 21.11 20.95 42.08
CA SER A 35 21.93 19.92 42.69
C SER A 35 22.07 18.74 41.72
N GLN A 36 23.31 18.46 41.31
CA GLN A 36 23.67 17.23 40.63
C GLN A 36 23.47 16.07 41.61
N SER A 37 22.50 15.19 41.36
CA SER A 37 22.42 13.89 42.01
C SER A 37 22.64 12.79 40.97
N SER A 38 23.77 12.11 41.11
CA SER A 38 24.11 10.89 40.40
C SER A 38 23.31 9.73 41.00
N SER A 39 22.24 9.32 40.34
CA SER A 39 21.66 8.00 40.56
C SER A 39 21.12 7.45 39.24
N ASN A 40 21.74 6.38 38.75
CA ASN A 40 21.22 5.60 37.62
C ASN A 40 19.85 5.02 38.02
N PRO A 41 18.75 5.32 37.33
CA PRO A 41 17.52 4.57 37.52
C PRO A 41 17.73 3.18 36.91
N LYS A 42 17.75 2.15 37.75
CA LYS A 42 17.60 0.77 37.29
C LYS A 42 16.28 0.67 36.54
N CYS A 43 16.37 0.49 35.23
CA CYS A 43 15.22 0.19 34.39
C CYS A 43 14.72 -1.21 34.76
N THR A 44 13.77 -1.28 35.70
CA THR A 44 12.95 -2.48 35.89
C THR A 44 12.01 -2.56 34.70
N ALA A 45 12.32 -3.46 33.76
CA ALA A 45 11.39 -3.87 32.73
C ALA A 45 10.15 -4.46 33.42
N THR A 46 9.09 -3.67 33.53
CA THR A 46 7.77 -4.19 33.88
C THR A 46 7.32 -5.03 32.70
N THR A 47 7.41 -6.35 32.83
CA THR A 47 6.77 -7.27 31.88
C THR A 47 5.28 -6.98 31.92
N ILE A 48 4.78 -6.23 30.94
CA ILE A 48 3.35 -6.13 30.68
C ILE A 48 2.98 -7.48 30.08
N THR A 49 2.56 -8.41 30.92
CA THR A 49 1.84 -9.58 30.45
C THR A 49 0.60 -9.04 29.73
N PRO A 50 0.41 -9.29 28.42
CA PRO A 50 -0.81 -8.86 27.77
C PRO A 50 -1.95 -9.56 28.51
N THR A 51 -2.82 -8.78 29.16
CA THR A 51 -4.09 -9.28 29.63
C THR A 51 -4.85 -9.66 28.37
N ILE A 52 -4.76 -10.93 27.98
CA ILE A 52 -5.66 -11.52 27.00
C ILE A 52 -7.03 -11.36 27.65
N ALA A 53 -7.80 -10.38 27.18
CA ALA A 53 -9.21 -10.29 27.52
C ALA A 53 -9.78 -11.70 27.28
N PRO A 54 -10.55 -12.28 28.21
CA PRO A 54 -11.11 -13.60 28.01
C PRO A 54 -11.77 -13.60 26.64
N SER A 55 -11.37 -14.56 25.79
CA SER A 55 -11.98 -14.74 24.49
C SER A 55 -13.45 -15.05 24.75
N HIS A 56 -14.29 -14.02 24.68
CA HIS A 56 -15.70 -14.26 24.51
C HIS A 56 -15.79 -14.90 23.13
N ASP A 57 -16.03 -16.21 23.10
CA ASP A 57 -16.39 -16.90 21.87
C ASP A 57 -17.46 -16.05 21.19
N PHE A 58 -17.24 -15.73 19.92
CA PHE A 58 -18.22 -15.01 19.13
C PHE A 58 -19.53 -15.81 19.19
N LEU A 59 -20.48 -15.33 19.99
CA LEU A 59 -21.81 -15.90 20.07
C LEU A 59 -22.59 -15.42 18.85
N SER A 60 -22.49 -16.20 17.78
CA SER A 60 -23.36 -16.05 16.61
C SER A 60 -24.82 -16.03 17.09
N ARG A 61 -25.60 -15.06 16.59
CA ARG A 61 -27.07 -15.04 16.82
C ARG A 61 -27.79 -16.16 16.06
N TYR A 62 -27.08 -16.88 15.21
CA TYR A 62 -27.58 -17.95 14.34
C TYR A 62 -26.95 -19.29 14.71
N ALA A 63 -27.74 -20.37 14.62
CA ALA A 63 -27.26 -21.73 14.84
C ALA A 63 -26.24 -22.15 13.76
N LEU A 64 -25.38 -23.14 14.06
CA LEU A 64 -24.32 -23.59 13.16
C LEU A 64 -24.86 -24.11 11.82
N ASP A 65 -26.04 -24.72 11.84
CA ASP A 65 -26.71 -25.42 10.75
C ASP A 65 -27.85 -24.62 10.09
N GLU A 66 -28.12 -23.40 10.56
CA GLU A 66 -29.17 -22.56 10.00
C GLU A 66 -28.76 -22.05 8.60
N PRO A 67 -29.56 -22.27 7.54
CA PRO A 67 -29.25 -21.78 6.20
C PRO A 67 -29.22 -20.25 6.18
N ARG A 68 -28.01 -19.70 6.00
CA ARG A 68 -27.76 -18.26 6.10
C ARG A 68 -28.05 -17.57 4.77
N LYS A 69 -28.88 -16.53 4.80
CA LYS A 69 -29.02 -15.56 3.68
C LYS A 69 -28.02 -14.40 3.83
N GLY A 70 -26.75 -14.65 4.15
CA GLY A 70 -25.80 -13.55 4.38
C GLY A 70 -24.44 -13.94 4.96
N ALA A 71 -23.73 -12.94 5.50
CA ALA A 71 -22.39 -13.08 6.06
C ALA A 71 -22.38 -13.81 7.41
N ASN A 72 -21.31 -14.57 7.68
CA ASN A 72 -21.11 -15.26 8.96
C ASN A 72 -20.86 -14.29 10.12
N ILE A 73 -20.18 -13.18 9.85
CA ILE A 73 -19.86 -12.11 10.79
C ILE A 73 -20.07 -10.80 10.04
N LEU A 74 -20.87 -9.90 10.60
CA LEU A 74 -21.02 -8.52 10.14
C LEU A 74 -20.43 -7.60 11.20
N VAL A 75 -19.46 -6.77 10.81
CA VAL A 75 -18.88 -5.74 11.67
C VAL A 75 -19.47 -4.40 11.25
N GLU A 76 -20.23 -3.79 12.14
CA GLU A 76 -20.82 -2.47 11.92
C GLU A 76 -19.83 -1.39 12.39
N ALA A 77 -19.49 -0.47 11.50
CA ALA A 77 -18.67 0.68 11.82
C ALA A 77 -19.56 1.87 12.18
N LEU A 78 -19.13 2.70 13.14
CA LEU A 78 -19.85 3.91 13.53
C LEU A 78 -19.76 5.03 12.46
N HIS A 79 -18.88 4.87 11.48
CA HIS A 79 -18.71 5.75 10.32
C HIS A 79 -18.19 4.93 9.14
N GLU A 80 -18.62 5.23 7.92
CA GLU A 80 -18.30 4.44 6.73
C GLU A 80 -16.79 4.42 6.44
N GLN A 81 -16.11 5.56 6.62
CA GLN A 81 -14.65 5.64 6.54
C GLN A 81 -13.95 4.66 7.50
N GLY A 82 -14.43 4.53 8.74
CA GLY A 82 -13.89 3.56 9.70
C GLY A 82 -14.13 2.12 9.25
N GLY A 83 -15.24 1.88 8.55
CA GLY A 83 -15.55 0.59 7.96
C GLY A 83 -14.65 0.22 6.78
N VAL A 84 -14.33 1.17 5.89
CA VAL A 84 -13.34 0.96 4.83
C VAL A 84 -11.98 0.64 5.45
N PHE A 85 -11.45 1.48 6.35
CA PHE A 85 -10.15 1.22 6.99
C PHE A 85 -10.10 -0.12 7.76
N ALA A 86 -11.23 -0.56 8.34
CA ALA A 86 -11.31 -1.89 8.93
C ALA A 86 -11.22 -3.00 7.87
N ALA A 87 -11.86 -2.84 6.71
CA ALA A 87 -11.74 -3.75 5.58
C ALA A 87 -10.31 -3.76 5.00
N GLU A 88 -9.61 -2.64 4.98
CA GLU A 88 -8.20 -2.57 4.58
C GLU A 88 -7.30 -3.35 5.54
N GLY A 89 -7.47 -3.13 6.85
CA GLY A 89 -6.75 -3.90 7.88
C GLY A 89 -7.06 -5.40 7.79
N TYR A 90 -8.31 -5.74 7.48
CA TYR A 90 -8.71 -7.11 7.18
C TYR A 90 -8.07 -7.63 5.89
N ALA A 91 -7.84 -6.81 4.87
CA ALA A 91 -7.21 -7.28 3.63
C ALA A 91 -5.69 -7.49 3.80
N ARG A 92 -5.04 -6.59 4.54
CA ARG A 92 -3.59 -6.59 4.77
C ARG A 92 -3.10 -7.75 5.65
N SER A 93 -3.95 -8.30 6.53
CA SER A 93 -3.51 -9.31 7.53
C SER A 93 -3.55 -10.78 7.08
N PRO A 94 -4.64 -11.31 6.48
CA PRO A 94 -4.74 -12.66 5.95
C PRO A 94 -4.47 -12.74 4.44
N GLY A 95 -4.37 -11.61 3.72
CA GLY A 95 -4.23 -11.57 2.26
C GLY A 95 -5.50 -11.92 1.49
N LEU A 96 -6.67 -11.84 2.12
CA LEU A 96 -7.98 -12.02 1.49
C LEU A 96 -8.55 -10.65 1.08
N PRO A 97 -9.41 -10.57 0.05
CA PRO A 97 -10.04 -9.30 -0.29
C PRO A 97 -10.92 -8.80 0.86
N GLY A 98 -10.78 -7.52 1.20
CA GLY A 98 -11.68 -6.84 2.12
C GLY A 98 -12.98 -6.47 1.41
N VAL A 99 -14.11 -6.61 2.10
CA VAL A 99 -15.42 -6.26 1.57
C VAL A 99 -16.05 -5.24 2.48
N TYR A 100 -16.52 -4.15 1.89
CA TYR A 100 -17.19 -3.09 2.62
C TYR A 100 -18.49 -2.69 1.89
N ILE A 101 -19.53 -2.33 2.66
CA ILE A 101 -20.85 -1.99 2.13
C ILE A 101 -21.34 -0.66 2.73
N ALA A 102 -21.76 0.29 1.87
CA ALA A 102 -22.42 1.53 2.28
C ALA A 102 -23.74 1.76 1.53
N THR A 103 -24.56 2.67 2.07
CA THR A 103 -25.72 3.22 1.36
C THR A 103 -25.31 4.24 0.30
N SER A 104 -26.28 4.77 -0.46
CA SER A 104 -26.08 5.80 -1.47
C SER A 104 -25.69 7.16 -0.89
N GLY A 105 -25.42 8.14 -1.75
CA GLY A 105 -25.28 9.52 -1.33
C GLY A 105 -24.06 9.72 -0.43
N LEU A 106 -24.31 10.18 0.80
CA LEU A 106 -23.27 10.47 1.78
C LEU A 106 -22.51 9.22 2.25
N GLY A 107 -23.19 8.07 2.35
CA GLY A 107 -22.53 6.82 2.74
C GLY A 107 -21.45 6.42 1.73
N ALA A 108 -21.76 6.55 0.44
CA ALA A 108 -20.83 6.29 -0.64
C ALA A 108 -19.67 7.30 -0.70
N THR A 109 -19.93 8.60 -0.48
CA THR A 109 -18.85 9.62 -0.49
C THR A 109 -17.90 9.48 0.69
N ASN A 110 -18.36 8.95 1.83
CA ASN A 110 -17.51 8.71 2.99
C ASN A 110 -16.45 7.61 2.73
N LEU A 111 -16.53 6.88 1.61
CA LEU A 111 -15.56 5.86 1.22
C LEU A 111 -14.36 6.42 0.47
N VAL A 112 -14.47 7.64 -0.06
CA VAL A 112 -13.53 8.22 -1.04
C VAL A 112 -12.08 8.20 -0.52
N SER A 113 -11.85 8.54 0.75
CA SER A 113 -10.50 8.54 1.31
C SER A 113 -9.88 7.15 1.35
N GLY A 114 -10.65 6.13 1.76
CA GLY A 114 -10.12 4.78 1.86
C GLY A 114 -9.95 4.11 0.49
N LEU A 115 -10.87 4.33 -0.45
CA LEU A 115 -10.66 3.89 -1.84
C LEU A 115 -9.38 4.48 -2.45
N ALA A 116 -9.09 5.75 -2.18
CA ALA A 116 -7.84 6.35 -2.62
C ALA A 116 -6.62 5.73 -1.92
N ASP A 117 -6.69 5.46 -0.62
CA ASP A 117 -5.61 4.79 0.14
C ASP A 117 -5.33 3.39 -0.42
N ASP A 118 -6.39 2.60 -0.59
CA ASP A 118 -6.37 1.25 -1.15
C ASP A 118 -5.72 1.19 -2.52
N LEU A 119 -5.99 2.16 -3.40
CA LEU A 119 -5.37 2.24 -4.74
C LEU A 119 -3.88 2.60 -4.67
N LEU A 120 -3.51 3.50 -3.75
CA LEU A 120 -2.12 3.94 -3.60
C LEU A 120 -1.22 2.83 -3.01
N ASP A 121 -1.78 2.03 -2.12
CA ASP A 121 -1.11 0.93 -1.42
C ASP A 121 -1.35 -0.45 -2.04
N SER A 122 -2.22 -0.54 -3.03
CA SER A 122 -2.58 -1.77 -3.75
C SER A 122 -3.20 -2.84 -2.86
N ILE A 123 -4.28 -2.45 -2.23
CA ILE A 123 -5.07 -3.28 -1.31
C ILE A 123 -6.29 -3.84 -2.05
N PRO A 124 -6.52 -5.17 -1.98
CA PRO A 124 -7.64 -5.80 -2.66
C PRO A 124 -8.96 -5.53 -1.90
N ILE A 125 -9.66 -4.47 -2.27
CA ILE A 125 -10.98 -4.14 -1.71
C ILE A 125 -12.09 -4.31 -2.74
N VAL A 126 -13.23 -4.83 -2.31
CA VAL A 126 -14.50 -4.77 -3.05
C VAL A 126 -15.48 -3.93 -2.24
N ALA A 127 -15.73 -2.70 -2.71
CA ALA A 127 -16.69 -1.79 -2.11
C ALA A 127 -18.05 -1.94 -2.80
N ILE A 128 -19.12 -2.08 -2.04
CA ILE A 128 -20.49 -2.18 -2.55
C ILE A 128 -21.29 -1.00 -2.05
N THR A 129 -21.85 -0.21 -2.96
CA THR A 129 -22.69 0.95 -2.62
C THR A 129 -24.13 0.70 -3.05
N GLY A 130 -25.08 1.05 -2.18
CA GLY A 130 -26.45 1.24 -2.60
C GLY A 130 -26.58 2.48 -3.47
N GLN A 131 -27.57 2.51 -4.34
CA GLN A 131 -27.88 3.68 -5.18
C GLN A 131 -29.40 3.94 -5.22
N VAL A 132 -29.79 5.16 -5.59
CA VAL A 132 -31.17 5.51 -5.92
C VAL A 132 -31.72 4.58 -7.01
N PRO A 133 -33.06 4.39 -7.12
CA PRO A 133 -33.63 3.58 -8.19
C PRO A 133 -33.19 4.09 -9.58
N ARG A 134 -32.97 3.19 -10.55
CA ARG A 134 -32.44 3.53 -11.89
C ARG A 134 -33.11 4.74 -12.55
N ARG A 135 -34.45 4.81 -12.48
CA ARG A 135 -35.25 5.90 -13.07
C ARG A 135 -35.00 7.29 -12.47
N MET A 136 -34.37 7.34 -11.30
CA MET A 136 -34.06 8.57 -10.56
C MET A 136 -32.59 8.99 -10.75
N ILE A 137 -31.75 8.16 -11.38
CA ILE A 137 -30.36 8.52 -11.64
C ILE A 137 -30.32 9.70 -12.63
N GLY A 138 -29.56 10.73 -12.28
CA GLY A 138 -29.41 11.99 -13.01
C GLY A 138 -30.50 13.02 -12.73
N THR A 139 -31.27 12.89 -11.64
CA THR A 139 -32.43 13.76 -11.36
C THR A 139 -32.30 14.58 -10.09
N ASP A 140 -31.12 14.61 -9.47
CA ASP A 140 -30.86 15.19 -8.15
C ASP A 140 -31.78 14.58 -7.08
N ALA A 141 -31.92 13.26 -7.12
CA ALA A 141 -32.79 12.53 -6.22
C ALA A 141 -32.26 12.54 -4.78
N PHE A 142 -33.14 12.22 -3.82
CA PHE A 142 -32.76 12.15 -2.41
C PHE A 142 -31.61 11.14 -2.19
N GLN A 143 -30.51 11.62 -1.61
CA GLN A 143 -29.28 10.86 -1.38
C GLN A 143 -28.69 10.24 -2.66
N GLU A 144 -28.82 10.93 -3.79
CA GLU A 144 -28.10 10.60 -5.01
C GLU A 144 -26.68 11.19 -4.99
N THR A 145 -25.69 10.37 -5.34
CA THR A 145 -24.33 10.82 -5.69
C THR A 145 -23.91 10.06 -6.95
N PRO A 146 -23.29 10.71 -7.96
CA PRO A 146 -22.70 10.03 -9.11
C PRO A 146 -21.38 9.33 -8.71
N ILE A 147 -21.46 8.32 -7.82
CA ILE A 147 -20.29 7.72 -7.16
C ILE A 147 -19.33 7.07 -8.17
N ILE A 148 -19.83 6.57 -9.30
CA ILE A 148 -19.02 6.03 -10.39
C ILE A 148 -18.10 7.11 -10.99
N GLU A 149 -18.61 8.32 -11.18
CA GLU A 149 -17.82 9.45 -11.69
C GLU A 149 -16.80 9.91 -10.64
N VAL A 150 -17.24 10.03 -9.39
CA VAL A 150 -16.38 10.45 -8.26
C VAL A 150 -15.21 9.49 -8.04
N THR A 151 -15.45 8.17 -8.15
CA THR A 151 -14.46 7.15 -7.75
C THR A 151 -13.65 6.59 -8.91
N ARG A 152 -13.89 7.04 -10.17
CA ARG A 152 -13.21 6.50 -11.36
C ARG A 152 -11.69 6.62 -11.30
N SER A 153 -11.16 7.71 -10.75
CA SER A 153 -9.71 7.95 -10.65
C SER A 153 -9.04 7.32 -9.43
N ILE A 154 -9.84 6.81 -8.49
CA ILE A 154 -9.39 6.28 -7.19
C ILE A 154 -9.85 4.83 -6.99
N THR A 155 -10.20 4.14 -8.08
CA THR A 155 -10.48 2.70 -8.09
C THR A 155 -9.79 2.07 -9.29
N LYS A 156 -9.42 0.79 -9.19
CA LYS A 156 -8.94 0.01 -10.34
C LYS A 156 -10.01 -0.08 -11.43
N HIS A 157 -11.25 -0.27 -10.97
CA HIS A 157 -12.43 -0.33 -11.79
C HIS A 157 -13.68 -0.07 -10.95
N ASN A 158 -14.77 0.30 -11.60
CA ASN A 158 -16.06 0.42 -10.94
C ASN A 158 -17.21 0.05 -11.88
N TYR A 159 -18.34 -0.35 -11.30
CA TYR A 159 -19.52 -0.84 -12.01
C TYR A 159 -20.78 -0.14 -11.52
N LEU A 160 -21.66 0.26 -12.44
CA LEU A 160 -23.06 0.53 -12.15
C LEU A 160 -23.90 -0.66 -12.63
N VAL A 161 -24.56 -1.34 -11.70
CA VAL A 161 -25.42 -2.50 -12.04
C VAL A 161 -26.74 -2.00 -12.59
N LEU A 162 -26.98 -2.21 -13.88
CA LEU A 162 -28.22 -1.77 -14.55
C LEU A 162 -29.26 -2.88 -14.69
N GLU A 163 -28.90 -4.15 -14.56
CA GLU A 163 -29.81 -5.28 -14.67
C GLU A 163 -29.52 -6.31 -13.56
N VAL A 164 -30.58 -6.91 -12.99
CA VAL A 164 -30.43 -7.86 -11.86
C VAL A 164 -29.65 -9.12 -12.26
N ASP A 165 -29.77 -9.54 -13.51
CA ASP A 165 -29.09 -10.73 -14.03
C ASP A 165 -27.58 -10.55 -14.18
N ASP A 166 -27.09 -9.31 -14.17
CA ASP A 166 -25.66 -8.99 -14.25
C ASP A 166 -24.94 -9.09 -12.89
N ILE A 167 -25.67 -9.12 -11.76
CA ILE A 167 -25.08 -9.15 -10.41
C ILE A 167 -24.06 -10.30 -10.25
N PRO A 168 -24.37 -11.58 -10.59
CA PRO A 168 -23.41 -12.67 -10.42
C PRO A 168 -22.10 -12.44 -11.18
N ARG A 169 -22.20 -11.98 -12.43
CA ARG A 169 -21.05 -11.71 -13.29
C ARG A 169 -20.23 -10.54 -12.76
N ILE A 170 -20.86 -9.42 -12.45
CA ILE A 170 -20.16 -8.20 -11.97
C ILE A 170 -19.46 -8.46 -10.64
N VAL A 171 -20.09 -9.18 -9.71
CA VAL A 171 -19.43 -9.57 -8.46
C VAL A 171 -18.23 -10.47 -8.75
N SER A 172 -18.36 -11.49 -9.60
CA SER A 172 -17.24 -12.34 -9.99
C SER A 172 -16.08 -11.53 -10.62
N GLU A 173 -16.40 -10.61 -11.53
CA GLU A 173 -15.42 -9.72 -12.16
C GLU A 173 -14.74 -8.80 -11.15
N ALA A 174 -15.49 -8.22 -10.21
CA ALA A 174 -14.96 -7.29 -9.22
C ALA A 174 -13.95 -7.97 -8.29
N PHE A 175 -14.27 -9.16 -7.78
CA PHE A 175 -13.34 -9.94 -6.97
C PHE A 175 -12.11 -10.38 -7.79
N PHE A 176 -12.30 -10.79 -9.05
CA PHE A 176 -11.19 -11.16 -9.93
C PHE A 176 -10.28 -9.96 -10.19
N LEU A 177 -10.82 -8.79 -10.50
CA LEU A 177 -10.06 -7.56 -10.72
C LEU A 177 -9.33 -7.11 -9.45
N ALA A 178 -10.02 -7.11 -8.30
CA ALA A 178 -9.43 -6.66 -7.05
C ALA A 178 -8.23 -7.51 -6.60
N THR A 179 -8.21 -8.80 -6.95
CA THR A 179 -7.21 -9.78 -6.46
C THR A 179 -6.17 -10.22 -7.49
N SER A 180 -6.42 -10.02 -8.79
CA SER A 180 -5.48 -10.41 -9.86
C SER A 180 -4.56 -9.27 -10.29
N GLY A 181 -3.41 -9.61 -10.88
CA GLY A 181 -2.42 -8.61 -11.30
C GLY A 181 -1.92 -7.81 -10.10
N ARG A 182 -1.83 -6.48 -10.25
CA ARG A 182 -1.67 -5.57 -9.11
C ARG A 182 -3.01 -5.48 -8.36
N PRO A 183 -3.11 -5.90 -7.08
CA PRO A 183 -4.34 -5.80 -6.32
C PRO A 183 -4.69 -4.34 -6.06
N ASP A 184 -5.96 -3.95 -6.16
CA ASP A 184 -6.41 -2.55 -6.00
C ASP A 184 -7.96 -2.56 -5.80
N PRO A 185 -8.58 -1.47 -5.32
CA PRO A 185 -10.01 -1.45 -4.98
C PRO A 185 -10.92 -1.46 -6.22
N VAL A 186 -12.06 -2.15 -6.11
CA VAL A 186 -13.14 -2.16 -7.10
C VAL A 186 -14.47 -1.79 -6.44
N LEU A 187 -15.22 -0.87 -7.04
CA LEU A 187 -16.54 -0.45 -6.54
C LEU A 187 -17.69 -1.04 -7.37
N ILE A 188 -18.74 -1.51 -6.72
CA ILE A 188 -19.99 -1.99 -7.33
C ILE A 188 -21.15 -1.14 -6.79
N ASP A 189 -21.77 -0.35 -7.66
CA ASP A 189 -22.92 0.49 -7.34
C ASP A 189 -24.22 -0.20 -7.76
N ILE A 190 -25.14 -0.42 -6.82
CA ILE A 190 -26.34 -1.24 -7.02
C ILE A 190 -27.60 -0.42 -6.73
N PRO A 191 -28.37 -0.02 -7.75
CA PRO A 191 -29.66 0.66 -7.61
C PRO A 191 -30.67 -0.12 -6.76
N LYS A 192 -31.43 0.60 -5.93
CA LYS A 192 -32.42 0.00 -5.01
C LYS A 192 -33.46 -0.88 -5.72
N ASP A 193 -33.95 -0.46 -6.89
CA ASP A 193 -34.93 -1.25 -7.65
C ASP A 193 -34.35 -2.57 -8.17
N ILE A 194 -33.04 -2.59 -8.50
CA ILE A 194 -32.33 -3.82 -8.85
C ILE A 194 -32.20 -4.76 -7.65
N GLN A 195 -31.88 -4.24 -6.46
CA GLN A 195 -31.79 -5.04 -5.24
C GLN A 195 -33.13 -5.72 -4.87
N GLN A 196 -34.26 -5.08 -5.23
CA GLN A 196 -35.62 -5.56 -4.92
C GLN A 196 -36.19 -6.46 -6.02
N GLN A 197 -35.60 -6.48 -7.21
CA GLN A 197 -36.08 -7.27 -8.33
C GLN A 197 -35.85 -8.77 -8.07
N LEU A 198 -36.90 -9.57 -8.22
CA LEU A 198 -36.81 -11.02 -8.13
C LEU A 198 -36.24 -11.60 -9.43
N ALA A 199 -35.23 -12.45 -9.30
CA ALA A 199 -34.63 -13.17 -10.41
C ALA A 199 -34.10 -14.54 -9.94
N VAL A 200 -33.84 -15.43 -10.90
CA VAL A 200 -33.13 -16.68 -10.65
C VAL A 200 -31.68 -16.48 -11.12
N PRO A 201 -30.69 -16.44 -10.21
CA PRO A 201 -29.32 -16.10 -10.59
C PRO A 201 -28.68 -17.20 -11.44
N ASN A 202 -28.02 -16.80 -12.53
CA ASN A 202 -27.15 -17.67 -13.31
C ASN A 202 -25.68 -17.45 -12.91
N TRP A 203 -25.08 -18.43 -12.23
CA TRP A 203 -23.69 -18.40 -11.76
C TRP A 203 -22.67 -18.82 -12.82
N ASN A 204 -23.11 -19.37 -13.96
CA ASN A 204 -22.24 -19.89 -15.02
C ASN A 204 -21.97 -18.83 -16.12
N GLN A 205 -22.17 -17.56 -15.82
CA GLN A 205 -21.90 -16.48 -16.76
C GLN A 205 -20.38 -16.24 -16.88
N PRO A 206 -19.83 -16.19 -18.10
CA PRO A 206 -18.42 -15.87 -18.27
C PRO A 206 -18.14 -14.40 -17.93
N ILE A 207 -17.00 -14.15 -17.29
CA ILE A 207 -16.48 -12.80 -17.07
C ILE A 207 -16.18 -12.10 -18.39
N ARG A 208 -16.45 -10.79 -18.48
CA ARG A 208 -16.27 -9.97 -19.69
C ARG A 208 -15.02 -9.09 -19.60
N LEU A 209 -13.88 -9.70 -19.29
CA LEU A 209 -12.61 -9.02 -19.04
C LEU A 209 -11.50 -9.42 -20.05
N SER A 210 -11.86 -9.76 -21.29
CA SER A 210 -10.92 -10.30 -22.28
C SER A 210 -9.67 -9.46 -22.47
N GLY A 211 -9.80 -8.13 -22.57
CA GLY A 211 -8.67 -7.22 -22.71
C GLY A 211 -7.76 -7.18 -21.47
N TYR A 212 -8.33 -7.24 -20.27
CA TYR A 212 -7.53 -7.31 -19.04
C TYR A 212 -6.81 -8.66 -18.91
N MET A 213 -7.53 -9.76 -19.14
CA MET A 213 -6.97 -11.11 -19.10
C MET A 213 -5.83 -11.30 -20.11
N SER A 214 -5.95 -10.73 -21.31
CA SER A 214 -4.88 -10.82 -22.32
C SER A 214 -3.60 -10.08 -21.93
N ARG A 215 -3.70 -9.11 -21.01
CA ARG A 215 -2.56 -8.31 -20.52
C ARG A 215 -1.98 -8.84 -19.21
N LEU A 216 -2.62 -9.83 -18.57
CA LEU A 216 -2.07 -10.40 -17.36
C LEU A 216 -0.67 -10.96 -17.63
N PRO A 217 0.33 -10.64 -16.78
CA PRO A 217 1.68 -11.14 -16.97
C PRO A 217 1.70 -12.66 -17.03
N LYS A 218 2.50 -13.19 -17.96
CA LYS A 218 2.76 -14.62 -18.06
C LYS A 218 3.81 -15.01 -17.02
N ALA A 219 3.97 -16.33 -16.84
CA ALA A 219 5.11 -16.85 -16.10
C ALA A 219 6.43 -16.31 -16.68
N PRO A 220 7.44 -16.05 -15.83
CA PRO A 220 8.68 -15.42 -16.27
C PRO A 220 9.47 -16.37 -17.18
N ASP A 221 10.04 -15.82 -18.25
CA ASP A 221 10.91 -16.56 -19.16
C ASP A 221 12.21 -16.96 -18.46
N GLU A 222 12.57 -18.24 -18.57
CA GLU A 222 13.79 -18.81 -17.99
C GLU A 222 15.05 -18.08 -18.45
N ALA A 223 15.10 -17.61 -19.70
CA ALA A 223 16.24 -16.84 -20.21
C ALA A 223 16.45 -15.52 -19.45
N HIS A 224 15.38 -14.82 -19.06
CA HIS A 224 15.49 -13.61 -18.24
C HIS A 224 15.92 -13.93 -16.80
N LEU A 225 15.45 -15.05 -16.24
CA LEU A 225 15.87 -15.48 -14.90
C LEU A 225 17.36 -15.86 -14.87
N GLU A 226 17.86 -16.54 -15.91
CA GLU A 226 19.28 -16.84 -16.06
C GLU A 226 20.14 -15.56 -16.17
N GLN A 227 19.64 -14.53 -16.86
CA GLN A 227 20.31 -13.23 -16.93
C GLN A 227 20.41 -12.57 -15.55
N ILE A 228 19.37 -12.65 -14.70
CA ILE A 228 19.45 -12.17 -13.32
C ILE A 228 20.53 -12.94 -12.55
N VAL A 229 20.53 -14.27 -12.61
CA VAL A 229 21.53 -15.10 -11.94
C VAL A 229 22.96 -14.73 -12.39
N ARG A 230 23.14 -14.47 -13.69
CA ARG A 230 24.42 -14.01 -14.22
C ARG A 230 24.83 -12.65 -13.64
N LEU A 231 23.94 -11.65 -13.65
CA LEU A 231 24.22 -10.33 -13.07
C LEU A 231 24.58 -10.43 -11.59
N VAL A 232 23.87 -11.28 -10.83
CA VAL A 232 24.16 -11.56 -9.43
C VAL A 232 25.56 -12.16 -9.26
N SER A 233 25.95 -13.12 -10.11
CA SER A 233 27.27 -13.76 -10.03
C SER A 233 28.44 -12.83 -10.39
N GLU A 234 28.20 -11.83 -11.26
CA GLU A 234 29.20 -10.84 -11.68
C GLU A 234 29.32 -9.65 -10.69
N SER A 235 28.29 -9.45 -9.85
CA SER A 235 28.19 -8.33 -8.91
C SER A 235 29.13 -8.52 -7.70
N LYS A 236 29.67 -7.41 -7.19
CA LYS A 236 30.50 -7.39 -5.97
C LYS A 236 29.77 -6.72 -4.80
N LYS A 237 28.76 -5.90 -5.06
CA LYS A 237 27.98 -5.16 -4.08
C LYS A 237 26.48 -5.21 -4.44
N PRO A 238 25.87 -6.40 -4.48
CA PRO A 238 24.45 -6.53 -4.75
C PRO A 238 23.64 -6.08 -3.52
N VAL A 239 22.49 -5.46 -3.77
CA VAL A 239 21.51 -5.12 -2.74
C VAL A 239 20.12 -5.49 -3.24
N LEU A 240 19.35 -6.18 -2.38
CA LEU A 240 17.92 -6.38 -2.58
C LEU A 240 17.16 -5.14 -2.11
N TYR A 241 16.28 -4.64 -2.96
CA TYR A 241 15.35 -3.57 -2.68
C TYR A 241 13.92 -4.12 -2.81
N VAL A 242 13.31 -4.41 -1.66
CA VAL A 242 12.07 -5.20 -1.55
C VAL A 242 10.90 -4.32 -1.11
N GLY A 243 9.72 -4.52 -1.69
CA GLY A 243 8.50 -3.78 -1.37
C GLY A 243 7.28 -4.64 -1.12
N GLY A 244 6.10 -4.00 -1.13
CA GLY A 244 4.82 -4.64 -0.83
C GLY A 244 4.48 -5.81 -1.77
N GLY A 245 4.99 -5.80 -3.01
CA GLY A 245 4.79 -6.91 -3.95
C GLY A 245 5.41 -8.24 -3.48
N CYS A 246 6.30 -8.22 -2.49
CA CYS A 246 6.94 -9.41 -1.95
C CYS A 246 6.25 -9.99 -0.70
N LEU A 247 5.16 -9.40 -0.20
CA LEU A 247 4.49 -9.86 1.03
C LEU A 247 4.03 -11.32 0.94
N ASN A 248 3.58 -11.75 -0.24
CA ASN A 248 3.17 -13.14 -0.51
C ASN A 248 4.31 -14.08 -0.96
N SER A 249 5.56 -13.60 -0.90
CA SER A 249 6.76 -14.30 -1.38
C SER A 249 7.85 -14.45 -0.31
N SER A 250 7.47 -14.42 0.98
CA SER A 250 8.45 -14.43 2.08
C SER A 250 9.35 -15.69 2.08
N GLU A 251 8.78 -16.87 1.81
CA GLU A 251 9.53 -18.13 1.75
C GLU A 251 10.52 -18.14 0.57
N GLU A 252 10.04 -17.76 -0.61
CA GLU A 252 10.87 -17.71 -1.82
C GLU A 252 11.98 -16.67 -1.72
N LEU A 253 11.71 -15.52 -1.10
CA LEU A 253 12.67 -14.46 -0.86
C LEU A 253 13.75 -14.89 0.14
N ARG A 254 13.35 -15.52 1.25
CA ARG A 254 14.31 -16.07 2.23
C ARG A 254 15.22 -17.10 1.57
N ARG A 255 14.65 -18.01 0.78
CA ARG A 255 15.43 -19.01 0.05
C ARG A 255 16.43 -18.36 -0.92
N PHE A 256 16.01 -17.31 -1.62
CA PHE A 256 16.91 -16.56 -2.50
C PHE A 256 18.07 -15.93 -1.73
N VAL A 257 17.79 -15.33 -0.56
CA VAL A 257 18.81 -14.74 0.31
C VAL A 257 19.76 -15.79 0.87
N GLU A 258 19.28 -16.98 1.28
CA GLU A 258 20.13 -18.08 1.73
C GLU A 258 21.12 -18.56 0.65
N LEU A 259 20.68 -18.59 -0.61
CA LEU A 259 21.48 -19.05 -1.74
C LEU A 259 22.50 -18.01 -2.22
N SER A 260 22.19 -16.73 -2.04
CA SER A 260 22.94 -15.61 -2.61
C SER A 260 23.75 -14.79 -1.59
N GLY A 261 23.33 -14.78 -0.32
CA GLY A 261 23.86 -13.95 0.75
C GLY A 261 23.74 -12.44 0.53
N ILE A 262 22.80 -12.00 -0.31
CA ILE A 262 22.59 -10.59 -0.64
C ILE A 262 21.85 -9.90 0.51
N PRO A 263 22.30 -8.71 0.96
CA PRO A 263 21.59 -7.94 1.98
C PRO A 263 20.26 -7.38 1.47
N VAL A 264 19.29 -7.26 2.37
CA VAL A 264 17.92 -6.88 2.05
C VAL A 264 17.56 -5.53 2.66
N ALA A 265 17.31 -4.53 1.82
CA ALA A 265 16.69 -3.27 2.19
C ALA A 265 15.21 -3.29 1.81
N SER A 266 14.33 -2.93 2.75
CA SER A 266 12.87 -2.97 2.57
C SER A 266 12.28 -1.57 2.48
N THR A 267 11.23 -1.37 1.68
CA THR A 267 10.32 -0.22 1.85
C THR A 267 9.52 -0.37 3.14
N LEU A 268 8.82 0.69 3.54
CA LEU A 268 7.79 0.63 4.58
C LEU A 268 6.76 -0.48 4.28
N MET A 269 6.28 -0.54 3.03
CA MET A 269 5.28 -1.51 2.56
C MET A 269 5.81 -2.95 2.49
N GLY A 270 7.12 -3.14 2.40
CA GLY A 270 7.77 -4.46 2.36
C GLY A 270 8.14 -5.02 3.73
N LEU A 271 7.96 -4.25 4.82
CA LEU A 271 8.36 -4.69 6.15
C LEU A 271 7.63 -5.99 6.52
N GLY A 272 8.41 -7.01 6.89
CA GLY A 272 7.90 -8.35 7.17
C GLY A 272 8.04 -9.35 6.00
N ALA A 273 8.25 -8.89 4.76
CA ALA A 273 8.56 -9.80 3.65
C ALA A 273 9.87 -10.57 3.89
N PHE A 274 10.87 -9.91 4.49
CA PHE A 274 12.08 -10.53 5.03
C PHE A 274 12.23 -10.21 6.53
N PRO A 275 12.69 -11.16 7.38
CA PRO A 275 12.81 -10.94 8.82
C PRO A 275 13.75 -9.79 9.16
N THR A 276 13.26 -8.76 9.86
CA THR A 276 14.04 -7.55 10.18
C THR A 276 15.17 -7.81 11.18
N SER A 277 15.07 -8.91 11.96
CA SER A 277 16.07 -9.36 12.92
C SER A 277 17.24 -10.13 12.30
N ASP A 278 17.15 -10.53 11.03
CA ASP A 278 18.20 -11.28 10.34
C ASP A 278 19.49 -10.43 10.17
N GLU A 279 20.65 -11.07 10.12
CA GLU A 279 21.92 -10.36 9.94
C GLU A 279 22.05 -9.68 8.57
N LEU A 280 21.40 -10.20 7.54
CA LEU A 280 21.37 -9.65 6.19
C LEU A 280 20.27 -8.59 6.01
N SER A 281 19.42 -8.37 7.01
CA SER A 281 18.46 -7.28 7.00
C SER A 281 19.16 -5.93 7.17
N LEU A 282 18.96 -5.05 6.21
CA LEU A 282 19.31 -3.62 6.29
C LEU A 282 18.15 -2.78 6.87
N GLN A 283 17.05 -3.42 7.25
CA GLN A 283 15.80 -2.77 7.67
C GLN A 283 15.25 -1.83 6.57
N MET A 284 14.59 -0.74 6.97
CA MET A 284 13.93 0.18 6.06
C MET A 284 14.93 1.15 5.41
N LEU A 285 14.80 1.39 4.10
CA LEU A 285 15.49 2.48 3.39
C LEU A 285 14.55 3.66 3.11
N GLY A 286 15.12 4.79 2.68
CA GLY A 286 14.40 6.01 2.30
C GLY A 286 14.59 7.17 3.27
N MET A 287 13.68 8.14 3.21
CA MET A 287 13.73 9.42 3.94
C MET A 287 13.96 9.26 5.45
N HIS A 288 13.28 8.30 6.06
CA HIS A 288 13.45 7.93 7.47
C HIS A 288 13.99 6.50 7.64
N GLY A 289 14.66 6.00 6.60
CA GLY A 289 15.34 4.71 6.61
C GLY A 289 16.66 4.77 7.38
N THR A 290 17.25 3.60 7.59
CA THR A 290 18.54 3.48 8.26
C THR A 290 19.66 4.02 7.37
N VAL A 291 20.69 4.58 8.01
CA VAL A 291 21.88 5.08 7.31
C VAL A 291 22.53 3.97 6.49
N TYR A 292 22.64 2.77 7.06
CA TYR A 292 23.28 1.63 6.41
C TYR A 292 22.47 1.07 5.23
N ALA A 293 21.14 1.12 5.23
CA ALA A 293 20.34 0.75 4.06
C ALA A 293 20.54 1.73 2.90
N ASN A 294 20.42 3.02 3.17
CA ASN A 294 20.62 4.07 2.17
C ASN A 294 22.05 4.04 1.61
N TYR A 295 23.04 3.84 2.47
CA TYR A 295 24.44 3.68 2.07
C TYR A 295 24.65 2.43 1.22
N ALA A 296 24.05 1.30 1.58
CA ALA A 296 24.16 0.07 0.81
C ALA A 296 23.66 0.27 -0.62
N VAL A 297 22.50 0.90 -0.80
CA VAL A 297 21.92 1.20 -2.12
C VAL A 297 22.77 2.20 -2.90
N ASP A 298 23.21 3.30 -2.27
CA ASP A 298 24.07 4.31 -2.91
C ASP A 298 25.39 3.71 -3.44
N LYS A 299 25.98 2.76 -2.70
CA LYS A 299 27.26 2.11 -3.05
C LYS A 299 27.11 0.79 -3.82
N SER A 300 25.89 0.36 -4.11
CA SER A 300 25.62 -0.88 -4.82
C SER A 300 26.09 -0.81 -6.28
N ASP A 301 26.51 -1.97 -6.81
CA ASP A 301 26.78 -2.15 -8.25
C ASP A 301 25.66 -2.94 -8.96
N LEU A 302 24.77 -3.57 -8.18
CA LEU A 302 23.56 -4.24 -8.62
C LEU A 302 22.44 -3.96 -7.61
N LEU A 303 21.33 -3.41 -8.09
CA LEU A 303 20.11 -3.20 -7.32
C LEU A 303 19.02 -4.13 -7.84
N LEU A 304 18.58 -5.06 -7.00
CA LEU A 304 17.50 -6.00 -7.28
C LEU A 304 16.19 -5.46 -6.71
N ALA A 305 15.46 -4.70 -7.53
CA ALA A 305 14.20 -4.05 -7.19
C ALA A 305 13.01 -5.00 -7.39
N PHE A 306 12.54 -5.62 -6.31
CA PHE A 306 11.52 -6.66 -6.34
C PHE A 306 10.22 -6.17 -5.67
N GLY A 307 9.15 -6.05 -6.46
CA GLY A 307 7.84 -5.63 -5.96
C GLY A 307 7.81 -4.20 -5.40
N VAL A 308 8.50 -3.27 -6.08
CA VAL A 308 8.69 -1.87 -5.67
C VAL A 308 8.34 -0.91 -6.80
N ARG A 309 7.85 0.28 -6.43
CA ARG A 309 7.41 1.33 -7.38
C ARG A 309 8.34 2.54 -7.49
N PHE A 310 9.54 2.48 -6.92
CA PHE A 310 10.52 3.59 -6.88
C PHE A 310 9.88 4.92 -6.44
N ASP A 311 9.22 4.88 -5.30
CA ASP A 311 8.56 6.03 -4.68
C ASP A 311 9.58 7.10 -4.24
N ASP A 312 9.19 8.37 -4.28
CA ASP A 312 10.07 9.49 -3.99
C ASP A 312 10.50 9.56 -2.51
N ARG A 313 9.71 9.01 -1.57
CA ARG A 313 10.08 8.86 -0.17
C ARG A 313 11.22 7.88 0.02
N VAL A 314 11.44 6.99 -0.94
CA VAL A 314 12.59 6.08 -0.97
C VAL A 314 13.73 6.67 -1.78
N THR A 315 13.47 7.12 -3.01
CA THR A 315 14.54 7.48 -3.94
C THR A 315 15.19 8.82 -3.62
N GLY A 316 14.45 9.75 -3.00
CA GLY A 316 14.83 11.14 -2.97
C GLY A 316 15.09 11.65 -4.39
N LYS A 317 16.24 12.25 -4.63
CA LYS A 317 16.66 12.70 -5.97
C LYS A 317 16.96 11.50 -6.88
N LEU A 318 16.11 11.28 -7.89
CA LEU A 318 16.18 10.13 -8.79
C LEU A 318 17.53 9.97 -9.50
N GLU A 319 18.18 11.06 -9.93
CA GLU A 319 19.47 10.98 -10.64
C GLU A 319 20.59 10.46 -9.74
N ALA A 320 20.52 10.76 -8.44
CA ALA A 320 21.49 10.30 -7.45
C ALA A 320 21.21 8.86 -6.99
N PHE A 321 19.94 8.45 -6.98
CA PHE A 321 19.53 7.14 -6.49
C PHE A 321 20.13 6.00 -7.32
N ALA A 322 20.89 5.13 -6.64
CA ALA A 322 21.55 3.95 -7.22
C ALA A 322 22.33 4.26 -8.51
N SER A 323 22.95 5.45 -8.59
CA SER A 323 23.53 6.01 -9.81
C SER A 323 24.63 5.15 -10.47
N LYS A 324 25.23 4.22 -9.72
CA LYS A 324 26.32 3.34 -10.19
C LYS A 324 25.89 1.88 -10.35
N ALA A 325 24.63 1.57 -10.05
CA ALA A 325 24.15 0.19 -10.06
C ALA A 325 23.51 -0.18 -11.40
N LYS A 326 23.73 -1.43 -11.82
CA LYS A 326 22.80 -2.08 -12.74
C LYS A 326 21.50 -2.35 -11.98
N ILE A 327 20.37 -2.02 -12.58
CA ILE A 327 19.06 -2.16 -11.94
C ILE A 327 18.31 -3.32 -12.58
N VAL A 328 17.90 -4.29 -11.77
CA VAL A 328 16.93 -5.33 -12.15
C VAL A 328 15.61 -4.98 -11.52
N HIS A 329 14.53 -4.87 -12.30
CA HIS A 329 13.20 -4.56 -11.79
C HIS A 329 12.20 -5.67 -12.12
N ILE A 330 11.63 -6.29 -11.08
CA ILE A 330 10.54 -7.26 -11.21
C ILE A 330 9.28 -6.64 -10.62
N ASP A 331 8.27 -6.48 -11.46
CA ASP A 331 6.97 -5.95 -11.09
C ASP A 331 5.87 -6.66 -11.87
N ILE A 332 4.69 -6.79 -11.28
CA ILE A 332 3.52 -7.38 -11.94
C ILE A 332 2.80 -6.35 -12.83
N ASP A 333 3.00 -5.06 -12.56
CA ASP A 333 2.42 -3.96 -13.32
C ASP A 333 3.46 -3.38 -14.28
N SER A 334 3.26 -3.63 -15.59
CA SER A 334 4.11 -3.08 -16.64
C SER A 334 4.19 -1.55 -16.62
N ALA A 335 3.18 -0.85 -16.08
CA ALA A 335 3.19 0.60 -15.98
C ALA A 335 4.14 1.13 -14.88
N GLN A 336 4.60 0.29 -13.94
CA GLN A 336 5.65 0.68 -12.99
C GLN A 336 7.05 0.54 -13.57
N ILE A 337 7.24 -0.38 -14.53
CA ILE A 337 8.54 -0.67 -15.12
C ILE A 337 8.99 0.51 -15.98
N GLY A 338 10.12 1.12 -15.61
CA GLY A 338 10.67 2.27 -16.33
C GLY A 338 9.96 3.60 -16.05
N LYS A 339 8.98 3.65 -15.14
CA LYS A 339 8.24 4.88 -14.84
C LYS A 339 9.12 5.99 -14.25
N ASN A 340 9.79 5.69 -13.14
CA ASN A 340 10.64 6.66 -12.42
C ASN A 340 12.14 6.39 -12.62
N LYS A 341 12.52 5.13 -12.85
CA LYS A 341 13.92 4.73 -13.01
C LYS A 341 14.02 3.65 -14.08
N GLN A 342 14.89 3.87 -15.07
CA GLN A 342 15.08 2.92 -16.16
C GLN A 342 15.86 1.69 -15.68
N PRO A 343 15.28 0.47 -15.72
CA PRO A 343 16.00 -0.74 -15.39
C PRO A 343 16.95 -1.15 -16.53
N HIS A 344 18.02 -1.86 -16.17
CA HIS A 344 18.92 -2.50 -17.12
C HIS A 344 18.39 -3.87 -17.55
N LEU A 345 17.61 -4.52 -16.68
CA LEU A 345 16.86 -5.74 -16.94
C LEU A 345 15.53 -5.65 -16.22
N SER A 346 14.43 -6.01 -16.88
CA SER A 346 13.11 -6.00 -16.27
C SER A 346 12.35 -7.27 -16.56
N ILE A 347 11.55 -7.73 -15.60
CA ILE A 347 10.62 -8.85 -15.78
C ILE A 347 9.24 -8.37 -15.35
N CYS A 348 8.29 -8.35 -16.28
CA CYS A 348 6.88 -8.14 -15.99
C CYS A 348 6.26 -9.48 -15.59
N SER A 349 6.16 -9.77 -14.29
CA SER A 349 5.69 -11.05 -13.74
C SER A 349 5.38 -10.93 -12.26
N ASP A 350 4.61 -11.88 -11.73
CA ASP A 350 4.59 -12.16 -10.30
C ASP A 350 6.02 -12.47 -9.80
N VAL A 351 6.46 -11.71 -8.78
CA VAL A 351 7.77 -11.84 -8.15
C VAL A 351 7.95 -13.20 -7.49
N LYS A 352 6.87 -13.81 -6.99
CA LYS A 352 6.89 -15.16 -6.39
C LYS A 352 7.36 -16.19 -7.40
N LEU A 353 6.80 -16.15 -8.61
CA LEU A 353 7.14 -17.05 -9.70
C LEU A 353 8.58 -16.82 -10.17
N ALA A 354 9.01 -15.56 -10.25
CA ALA A 354 10.38 -15.22 -10.62
C ALA A 354 11.38 -15.75 -9.58
N LEU A 355 11.14 -15.53 -8.29
CA LEU A 355 11.99 -16.04 -7.20
C LEU A 355 12.05 -17.57 -7.21
N LYS A 356 10.93 -18.28 -7.40
CA LYS A 356 10.92 -19.75 -7.54
C LYS A 356 11.85 -20.22 -8.67
N GLY A 357 11.73 -19.61 -9.85
CA GLY A 357 12.58 -19.96 -10.99
C GLY A 357 14.05 -19.64 -10.75
N ILE A 358 14.37 -18.47 -10.17
CA ILE A 358 15.75 -18.09 -9.83
C ILE A 358 16.35 -19.05 -8.80
N ASN A 359 15.61 -19.41 -7.75
CA ASN A 359 16.05 -20.35 -6.72
C ASN A 359 16.39 -21.71 -7.33
N ARG A 360 15.53 -22.23 -8.21
CA ARG A 360 15.77 -23.48 -8.95
C ARG A 360 17.08 -23.42 -9.75
N ILE A 361 17.33 -22.32 -10.45
CA ILE A 361 18.54 -22.13 -11.25
C ILE A 361 19.78 -22.10 -10.34
N LEU A 362 19.74 -21.34 -9.24
CA LEU A 362 20.86 -21.24 -8.29
C LEU A 362 21.22 -22.59 -7.65
N GLU A 363 20.20 -23.37 -7.24
CA GLU A 363 20.38 -24.72 -6.69
C GLU A 363 21.00 -25.68 -7.70
N SER A 364 20.51 -25.67 -8.94
CA SER A 364 21.00 -26.55 -10.01
C SER A 364 22.49 -26.34 -10.33
N LYS A 365 22.97 -25.10 -10.18
CA LYS A 365 24.38 -24.75 -10.42
C LYS A 365 25.30 -25.10 -9.25
N GLY A 366 24.76 -25.67 -8.15
CA GLY A 366 25.50 -25.92 -6.91
C GLY A 366 26.08 -24.63 -6.29
N ALA A 367 25.61 -23.47 -6.75
CA ALA A 367 26.20 -22.19 -6.42
C ALA A 367 25.55 -21.68 -5.13
N LYS A 368 26.15 -22.02 -3.99
CA LYS A 368 26.19 -21.03 -2.90
C LYS A 368 27.09 -19.93 -3.43
N LEU A 369 26.51 -18.85 -3.94
CA LEU A 369 27.28 -17.68 -4.35
C LEU A 369 27.96 -17.15 -3.08
N ASN A 370 29.24 -17.49 -2.94
CA ASN A 370 29.96 -17.49 -1.69
C ASN A 370 30.01 -16.08 -1.07
N PRO A 371 29.24 -15.75 -0.01
CA PRO A 371 29.10 -14.38 0.45
C PRO A 371 29.88 -14.11 1.75
N MET A 372 31.02 -14.78 1.97
CA MET A 372 31.59 -14.85 3.33
C MET A 372 33.07 -14.55 3.54
N ASN A 373 33.81 -13.99 2.58
CA ASN A 373 35.21 -13.58 2.85
C ASN A 373 35.45 -12.07 2.94
N LYS A 374 34.40 -11.24 3.05
CA LYS A 374 34.57 -9.80 3.26
C LYS A 374 33.57 -9.32 4.31
N ILE A 375 34.07 -8.58 5.30
CA ILE A 375 33.22 -7.77 6.18
C ILE A 375 32.30 -6.97 5.27
N PRO A 376 30.96 -7.11 5.42
CA PRO A 376 30.05 -6.43 4.52
C PRO A 376 30.30 -4.92 4.57
N TYR A 377 30.40 -4.28 3.41
CA TYR A 377 30.88 -2.90 3.28
C TYR A 377 30.01 -1.87 4.03
N TRP A 378 28.79 -2.27 4.40
CA TRP A 378 27.84 -1.49 5.18
C TRP A 378 27.91 -1.74 6.70
N ARG A 379 28.53 -2.82 7.18
CA ARG A 379 28.59 -3.16 8.63
C ARG A 379 29.15 -2.04 9.53
N PRO A 380 30.14 -1.23 9.11
CA PRO A 380 30.64 -0.12 9.95
C PRO A 380 29.61 0.97 10.26
N TYR A 381 28.48 0.98 9.53
CA TYR A 381 27.42 1.97 9.67
C TYR A 381 26.19 1.42 10.41
N ARG A 382 26.24 0.18 10.92
CA ARG A 382 25.14 -0.46 11.66
C ARG A 382 25.14 -0.08 13.13
#